data_AF-A0A7C7H9Q3-F1
#
_entry.id   AF-A0A7C7H9Q3-F1
#
_cell.length_a   1.000
_cell.length_b   1.000
_cell.length_c   1.000
_cell.angle_alpha   90.00
_cell.angle_beta   90.00
_cell.angle_gamma   90.00
#
_symmetry.space_group_name_H-M   'P 1'
#
loop_
_entity.id
_entity.type
_entity.pdbx_description
1 polymer ?
#
loop_
_entity_poly.entity_id
_entity_poly.type
_entity_poly.pdbx_seq_one_letter_code
_entity_poly.pdbx_strand_id
1 'polypeptide(L)'
;IDVVDPRENYSAARYATDAAAVIFETSARGRLPILVGGTGLYYRALTRGLFPGPGRDSDLRERLSALSDRYGVERLHRLVRYIDPESADRIHARDARRLIRALEVYYLTGRPLTRHFEETRSLLAGYSIVGIALRQSSETTAVKVARRVEGQLNEGLIDEVRRLRASGIPDSAAPFGGMVYRQVLAFLNGVGSEESTHDDIIRANRRYARRQLIWFRKEPNLHWIQVDDGPVHAFRVAEQIVREHVVTRSESVIL
;
A
#
# COMPACT_ATOMS: atom_id res chain seq x y z
N ILE A 1 -15.95 -0.53 1.53
CA ILE A 1 -15.80 -1.89 0.94
C ILE A 1 -16.79 -1.93 -0.23
N ASP A 2 -16.44 -2.52 -1.36
CA ASP A 2 -17.28 -2.55 -2.57
C ASP A 2 -17.68 -1.16 -3.07
N VAL A 3 -16.70 -0.26 -3.17
CA VAL A 3 -16.89 1.16 -3.52
C VAL A 3 -16.36 1.54 -4.92
N VAL A 4 -15.76 0.59 -5.63
CA VAL A 4 -15.08 0.84 -6.93
C VAL A 4 -15.27 -0.37 -7.85
N ASP A 5 -15.60 -0.12 -9.12
CA ASP A 5 -15.69 -1.18 -10.13
C ASP A 5 -14.30 -1.75 -10.45
N PRO A 6 -14.16 -3.07 -10.71
CA PRO A 6 -12.89 -3.70 -11.10
C PRO A 6 -12.17 -3.06 -12.30
N ARG A 7 -12.88 -2.34 -13.17
CA ARG A 7 -12.33 -1.64 -14.35
C ARG A 7 -11.77 -0.27 -14.01
N GLU A 8 -12.11 0.28 -12.85
CA GLU A 8 -11.63 1.57 -12.39
C GLU A 8 -10.30 1.46 -11.64
N ASN A 9 -9.45 2.47 -11.83
CA ASN A 9 -8.23 2.60 -11.05
C ASN A 9 -8.53 3.27 -9.70
N TYR A 10 -8.07 2.64 -8.62
CA TYR A 10 -8.13 3.21 -7.27
C TYR A 10 -6.73 3.56 -6.76
N SER A 11 -6.42 4.86 -6.73
CA SER A 11 -5.10 5.36 -6.35
C SER A 11 -5.02 5.65 -4.84
N ALA A 12 -3.79 5.73 -4.32
CA ALA A 12 -3.58 6.14 -2.92
C ALA A 12 -4.09 7.57 -2.63
N ALA A 13 -4.06 8.46 -3.63
CA ALA A 13 -4.61 9.81 -3.51
C ALA A 13 -6.14 9.82 -3.43
N ARG A 14 -6.82 9.02 -4.27
CA ARG A 14 -8.28 8.83 -4.21
C ARG A 14 -8.67 8.24 -2.86
N TYR A 15 -8.00 7.16 -2.44
CA TYR A 15 -8.20 6.59 -1.10
C TYR A 15 -8.05 7.60 0.04
N ALA A 16 -7.00 8.43 0.02
CA ALA A 16 -6.77 9.39 1.08
C ALA A 16 -7.90 10.42 1.16
N THR A 17 -8.41 10.87 0.02
CA THR A 17 -9.55 11.79 -0.07
C THR A 17 -10.83 11.14 0.47
N ASP A 18 -11.16 9.95 -0.04
CA ASP A 18 -12.38 9.21 0.34
C ASP A 18 -12.36 8.84 1.83
N ALA A 19 -11.21 8.37 2.34
CA ALA A 19 -11.05 8.01 3.74
C ALA A 19 -11.10 9.23 4.67
N ALA A 20 -10.51 10.37 4.28
CA ALA A 20 -10.58 11.60 5.07
C ALA A 20 -12.03 12.09 5.20
N ALA A 21 -12.81 12.06 4.11
CA ALA A 21 -14.24 12.42 4.14
C ALA A 21 -15.03 11.56 5.14
N VAL A 22 -14.87 10.23 5.09
CA VAL A 22 -15.54 9.31 6.02
C VAL A 22 -15.11 9.54 7.47
N ILE A 23 -13.84 9.86 7.70
CA ILE A 23 -13.31 10.21 9.03
C ILE A 23 -13.98 11.47 9.56
N PHE A 24 -14.04 12.53 8.75
CA PHE A 24 -14.67 13.80 9.13
C PHE A 24 -16.16 13.61 9.45
N GLU A 25 -16.91 12.90 8.60
CA GLU A 25 -18.32 12.59 8.84
C GLU A 25 -18.55 11.75 10.11
N THR A 26 -17.64 10.82 10.39
CA THR A 26 -17.72 9.99 11.59
C THR A 26 -17.44 10.81 12.86
N SER A 27 -16.43 11.67 12.82
CA SER A 27 -16.12 12.59 13.92
C SER A 27 -17.21 13.63 14.14
N ALA A 28 -17.82 14.18 13.08
CA ALA A 28 -18.92 15.14 13.18
C ALA A 28 -20.15 14.55 13.90
N ARG A 29 -20.30 13.21 13.89
CA ARG A 29 -21.32 12.48 14.65
C ARG A 29 -20.90 12.12 16.07
N GLY A 30 -19.79 12.66 16.58
CA GLY A 30 -19.26 12.38 17.91
C GLY A 30 -18.71 10.96 18.07
N ARG A 31 -18.40 10.26 16.97
CA ARG A 31 -17.86 8.89 17.00
C ARG A 31 -16.37 8.88 16.72
N LEU A 32 -15.66 7.94 17.34
CA LEU A 32 -14.24 7.71 17.08
C LEU A 32 -14.05 6.92 15.77
N PRO A 33 -13.41 7.49 14.74
CA PRO A 33 -13.13 6.77 13.50
C PRO A 33 -12.00 5.75 13.73
N ILE A 34 -12.23 4.49 13.36
CA ILE A 34 -11.22 3.43 13.42
C ILE A 34 -10.86 3.01 12.00
N LEU A 35 -9.60 3.24 11.61
CA LEU A 35 -9.09 2.82 10.31
C LEU A 35 -8.38 1.48 10.43
N VAL A 36 -8.88 0.47 9.72
CA VAL A 36 -8.30 -0.88 9.69
C VAL A 36 -7.79 -1.20 8.30
N GLY A 37 -6.55 -1.65 8.19
CA GLY A 37 -5.96 -2.04 6.91
C GLY A 37 -4.48 -2.39 6.99
N GLY A 38 -3.91 -2.79 5.86
CA GLY A 38 -2.50 -3.20 5.77
C GLY A 38 -1.71 -2.54 4.63
N THR A 39 -2.31 -1.61 3.90
CA THR A 39 -1.66 -0.97 2.74
C THR A 39 -0.90 0.27 3.20
N GLY A 40 0.40 0.12 3.49
CA GLY A 40 1.22 1.19 4.06
C GLY A 40 1.27 2.48 3.23
N LEU A 41 1.25 2.39 1.89
CA LEU A 41 1.19 3.57 1.03
C LEU A 41 -0.11 4.37 1.21
N TYR A 42 -1.24 3.68 1.38
CA TYR A 42 -2.56 4.28 1.59
C TYR A 42 -2.62 4.94 2.97
N TYR A 43 -2.13 4.25 4.01
CA TYR A 43 -1.96 4.81 5.34
C TYR A 43 -1.13 6.11 5.31
N ARG A 44 0.01 6.10 4.62
CA ARG A 44 0.88 7.28 4.51
C ARG A 44 0.20 8.42 3.75
N ALA A 45 -0.46 8.11 2.64
CA ALA A 45 -1.20 9.09 1.84
C ALA A 45 -2.26 9.83 2.66
N LEU A 46 -2.97 9.12 3.54
CA LEU A 46 -3.96 9.71 4.42
C LEU A 46 -3.32 10.50 5.59
N THR A 47 -2.35 9.90 6.28
CA THR A 47 -1.82 10.44 7.54
C THR A 47 -0.75 11.51 7.39
N ARG A 48 -0.02 11.53 6.26
CA ARG A 48 1.02 12.53 5.96
C ARG A 48 0.75 13.31 4.68
N GLY A 49 -0.26 12.91 3.94
CA GLY A 49 -0.51 13.40 2.60
C GLY A 49 0.24 12.59 1.55
N LEU A 50 -0.22 12.74 0.31
CA LEU A 50 0.49 12.31 -0.88
C LEU A 50 0.65 13.54 -1.76
N PHE A 51 1.81 13.73 -2.37
CA PHE A 51 1.91 14.65 -3.48
C PHE A 51 0.93 14.16 -4.58
N PRO A 52 -0.13 14.91 -4.92
CA PRO A 52 -1.11 14.47 -5.91
C PRO A 52 -0.42 14.16 -7.24
N GLY A 53 0.60 14.96 -7.57
CA GLY A 53 1.43 14.80 -8.74
C GLY A 53 0.69 14.96 -10.04
N PRO A 54 1.42 15.20 -11.14
CA PRO A 54 0.83 15.06 -12.44
C PRO A 54 0.35 13.61 -12.62
N GLY A 55 -0.71 13.46 -13.42
CA GLY A 55 -1.19 12.17 -13.86
C GLY A 55 -0.09 11.34 -14.52
N ARG A 56 -0.39 10.06 -14.78
CA ARG A 56 0.55 9.21 -15.52
C ARG A 56 0.58 9.65 -16.98
N ASP A 57 1.77 9.89 -17.51
CA ASP A 57 2.00 10.15 -18.94
C ASP A 57 2.61 8.88 -19.57
N SER A 58 1.80 8.18 -20.37
CA SER A 58 2.20 6.89 -20.94
C SER A 58 3.34 7.03 -21.96
N ASP A 59 3.26 8.03 -22.85
CA ASP A 59 4.27 8.25 -23.90
C ASP A 59 5.62 8.62 -23.30
N LEU A 60 5.64 9.47 -22.27
CA LEU A 60 6.85 9.83 -21.55
C LEU A 60 7.46 8.61 -20.86
N ARG A 61 6.64 7.77 -20.23
CA ARG A 61 7.12 6.54 -19.59
C ARG A 61 7.70 5.55 -20.59
N GLU A 62 7.08 5.40 -21.75
CA GLU A 62 7.60 4.54 -22.82
C GLU A 62 8.96 5.04 -23.32
N ARG A 63 9.11 6.34 -23.56
CA ARG A 63 10.40 6.94 -23.92
C ARG A 63 11.48 6.72 -22.86
N LEU A 64 11.15 6.93 -21.59
CA LEU A 64 12.09 6.71 -20.48
C LEU A 64 12.43 5.23 -20.29
N SER A 65 11.49 4.33 -20.56
CA SER A 65 11.71 2.89 -20.50
C SER A 65 12.64 2.44 -21.63
N ALA A 66 12.38 2.90 -22.86
CA ALA A 66 13.27 2.66 -24.01
C ALA A 66 14.70 3.19 -23.77
N LEU A 67 14.84 4.35 -23.10
CA LEU A 67 16.15 4.88 -22.71
C LEU A 67 16.87 3.95 -21.71
N SER A 68 16.14 3.41 -20.74
CA SER A 68 16.66 2.44 -19.78
C SER A 68 17.07 1.13 -20.46
N ASP A 69 16.28 0.64 -21.41
CA ASP A 69 16.56 -0.60 -22.12
C ASP A 69 17.80 -0.46 -23.01
N ARG A 70 17.99 0.71 -23.63
CA ARG A 70 19.13 0.97 -24.53
C ARG A 70 20.44 1.26 -23.80
N TYR A 71 20.39 1.99 -22.68
CA TYR A 71 21.60 2.53 -22.02
C TYR A 71 21.79 2.08 -20.56
N GLY A 72 20.91 1.21 -20.06
CA GLY A 72 20.89 0.74 -18.68
C GLY A 72 20.13 1.67 -17.73
N VAL A 73 19.62 1.10 -16.63
CA VAL A 73 18.85 1.82 -15.60
C VAL A 73 19.72 2.88 -14.91
N GLU A 74 21.03 2.66 -14.85
CA GLU A 74 22.01 3.61 -14.31
C GLU A 74 21.99 4.94 -15.07
N ARG A 75 21.60 4.95 -16.35
CA ARG A 75 21.40 6.20 -17.09
C ARG A 75 20.24 7.01 -16.49
N LEU A 76 19.14 6.37 -16.13
CA LEU A 76 18.02 7.03 -15.44
C LEU A 76 18.45 7.55 -14.08
N HIS A 77 19.22 6.75 -13.32
CA HIS A 77 19.70 7.17 -12.01
C HIS A 77 20.60 8.42 -12.09
N ARG A 78 21.51 8.48 -13.07
CA ARG A 78 22.31 9.68 -13.33
C ARG A 78 21.46 10.90 -13.70
N LEU A 79 20.42 10.72 -14.51
CA LEU A 79 19.49 11.80 -14.84
C LEU A 79 18.78 12.30 -13.58
N VAL A 80 18.25 11.40 -12.74
CA VAL A 80 17.63 11.77 -11.46
C VAL A 80 18.64 12.48 -10.56
N ARG A 81 19.89 11.99 -10.45
CA ARG A 81 20.95 12.62 -9.65
C ARG A 81 21.22 14.06 -10.07
N TYR A 82 21.12 14.37 -11.36
CA TYR A 82 21.33 15.72 -11.89
C TYR A 82 20.19 16.67 -11.51
N ILE A 83 18.93 16.22 -11.55
CA ILE A 83 17.75 17.06 -11.29
C ILE A 83 17.28 17.07 -9.84
N ASP A 84 17.52 15.99 -9.10
CA ASP A 84 17.01 15.73 -7.74
C ASP A 84 17.98 14.79 -6.99
N PRO A 85 19.12 15.32 -6.49
CA PRO A 85 20.13 14.53 -5.78
C PRO A 85 19.56 13.75 -4.59
N GLU A 86 18.63 14.36 -3.83
CA GLU A 86 18.02 13.75 -2.66
C GLU A 86 17.14 12.55 -3.03
N SER A 87 16.36 12.65 -4.11
CA SER A 87 15.65 11.48 -4.65
C SER A 87 16.62 10.41 -5.13
N ALA A 88 17.74 10.77 -5.76
CA ALA A 88 18.73 9.81 -6.23
C ALA A 88 19.44 9.05 -5.09
N ASP A 89 19.66 9.68 -3.94
CA ASP A 89 20.20 9.03 -2.74
C ASP A 89 19.21 8.04 -2.12
N ARG A 90 17.90 8.34 -2.21
CA ARG A 90 16.83 7.51 -1.63
C ARG A 90 16.38 6.36 -2.56
N ILE A 91 16.44 6.56 -3.87
CA ILE A 91 15.99 5.60 -4.86
C ILE A 91 17.16 4.73 -5.29
N HIS A 92 17.03 3.41 -5.10
CA HIS A 92 18.04 2.47 -5.53
C HIS A 92 18.26 2.55 -7.06
N ALA A 93 19.52 2.52 -7.51
CA ALA A 93 19.89 2.71 -8.92
C ALA A 93 19.24 1.71 -9.90
N ARG A 94 18.78 0.56 -9.40
CA ARG A 94 18.06 -0.47 -10.17
C ARG A 94 16.53 -0.36 -10.12
N ASP A 95 15.97 0.57 -9.37
CA ASP A 95 14.51 0.77 -9.29
C ASP A 95 14.02 1.65 -10.44
N ALA A 96 14.02 1.10 -11.66
CA ALA A 96 13.61 1.80 -12.87
C ALA A 96 12.24 2.47 -12.72
N ARG A 97 11.29 1.81 -12.03
CA ARG A 97 9.94 2.34 -11.84
C ARG A 97 9.93 3.64 -11.04
N ARG A 98 10.69 3.71 -9.94
CA ARG A 98 10.79 4.94 -9.13
C ARG A 98 11.58 6.03 -9.83
N LEU A 99 12.64 5.66 -10.55
CA LEU A 99 13.44 6.60 -11.32
C LEU A 99 12.63 7.25 -12.45
N ILE A 100 11.89 6.43 -13.20
CA ILE A 100 10.96 6.91 -14.24
C ILE A 100 9.92 7.85 -13.62
N ARG A 101 9.34 7.55 -12.45
CA ARG A 101 8.38 8.46 -11.80
C ARG A 101 9.02 9.78 -11.39
N ALA A 102 10.24 9.77 -10.85
CA ALA A 102 10.94 11.01 -10.47
C ALA A 102 11.20 11.90 -11.69
N LEU A 103 11.65 11.31 -12.80
CA LEU A 103 11.85 12.01 -14.08
C LEU A 103 10.53 12.49 -14.68
N GLU A 104 9.50 11.64 -14.70
CA GLU A 104 8.16 11.98 -15.19
C GLU A 104 7.59 13.20 -14.46
N VAL A 105 7.67 13.22 -13.13
CA VAL A 105 7.23 14.36 -12.33
C VAL A 105 8.00 15.63 -12.69
N TYR A 106 9.32 15.54 -12.76
CA TYR A 106 10.15 16.69 -13.10
C TYR A 106 9.84 17.24 -14.50
N TYR A 107 9.74 16.40 -15.52
CA TYR A 107 9.44 16.84 -16.89
C TYR A 107 8.05 17.44 -17.03
N LEU A 108 7.06 16.96 -16.27
CA LEU A 108 5.69 17.46 -16.33
C LEU A 108 5.46 18.72 -15.49
N THR A 109 6.20 18.92 -14.39
CA THR A 109 5.97 20.06 -13.48
C THR A 109 7.11 21.08 -13.44
N GLY A 110 8.26 20.78 -14.05
CA GLY A 110 9.48 21.59 -13.94
C GLY A 110 10.12 21.62 -12.55
N ARG A 111 9.65 20.79 -11.61
CA ARG A 111 10.08 20.80 -10.20
C ARG A 111 10.47 19.39 -9.73
N PRO A 112 11.55 19.24 -8.94
CA PRO A 112 11.97 17.94 -8.41
C PRO A 112 10.91 17.26 -7.55
N LEU A 113 10.93 15.92 -7.51
CA LEU A 113 9.98 15.12 -6.73
C LEU A 113 10.09 15.43 -5.22
N THR A 114 11.31 15.66 -4.74
CA THR A 114 11.54 16.00 -3.32
C THR A 114 10.82 17.29 -2.91
N ARG A 115 10.86 18.34 -3.74
CA ARG A 115 10.20 19.63 -3.44
C ARG A 115 8.69 19.47 -3.24
N HIS A 116 8.08 18.63 -4.05
CA HIS A 116 6.66 18.32 -3.92
C HIS A 116 6.32 17.55 -2.64
N PHE A 117 7.21 16.68 -2.18
CA PHE A 117 7.03 16.00 -0.90
C PHE A 117 7.15 16.93 0.31
N GLU A 118 8.00 17.96 0.26
CA GLU A 118 8.11 18.97 1.33
C GLU A 118 6.81 19.79 1.50
N GLU A 119 6.11 20.03 0.39
CA GLU A 119 4.85 20.79 0.34
C GLU A 119 3.62 19.94 0.68
N THR A 120 3.77 18.62 0.70
CA THR A 120 2.67 17.71 1.00
C THR A 120 2.19 17.90 2.45
N ARG A 121 0.88 17.87 2.65
CA ARG A 121 0.23 18.05 3.95
C ARG A 121 -0.70 16.88 4.25
N SER A 122 -0.79 16.52 5.53
CA SER A 122 -1.77 15.53 6.01
C SER A 122 -3.17 16.02 5.75
N LEU A 123 -4.02 15.15 5.20
CA LEU A 123 -5.46 15.40 5.12
C LEU A 123 -6.10 15.36 6.51
N LEU A 124 -5.45 14.73 7.47
CA LEU A 124 -5.91 14.64 8.85
C LEU A 124 -5.24 15.70 9.74
N ALA A 125 -4.92 16.87 9.19
CA ALA A 125 -4.42 17.99 9.97
C ALA A 125 -5.42 18.31 11.10
N GLY A 126 -4.93 18.39 12.34
CA GLY A 126 -5.77 18.59 13.54
C GLY A 126 -6.26 17.31 14.22
N TYR A 127 -6.11 16.14 13.58
CA TYR A 127 -6.42 14.86 14.24
C TYR A 127 -5.25 14.33 15.05
N SER A 128 -5.58 13.74 16.20
CA SER A 128 -4.66 12.88 16.95
C SER A 128 -4.73 11.46 16.41
N ILE A 129 -3.65 10.98 15.81
CA ILE A 129 -3.60 9.62 15.24
C ILE A 129 -2.87 8.71 16.21
N VAL A 130 -3.56 7.70 16.74
CA VAL A 130 -2.95 6.62 17.52
C VAL A 130 -2.74 5.43 16.58
N GLY A 131 -1.49 5.24 16.15
CA GLY A 131 -1.12 4.15 15.28
C GLY A 131 -0.87 2.86 16.06
N ILE A 132 -1.63 1.81 15.78
CA ILE A 132 -1.43 0.48 16.37
C ILE A 132 -1.08 -0.51 15.26
N ALA A 133 0.03 -1.22 15.41
CA ALA A 133 0.51 -2.22 14.47
C ALA A 133 0.57 -3.59 15.14
N LEU A 134 -0.11 -4.57 14.53
CA LEU A 134 -0.10 -5.95 15.02
C LEU A 134 1.04 -6.73 14.37
N ARG A 135 1.84 -7.42 15.19
CA ARG A 135 2.86 -8.36 14.74
C ARG A 135 2.63 -9.74 15.36
N GLN A 136 3.01 -10.76 14.62
CA GLN A 136 2.98 -12.16 15.03
C GLN A 136 4.22 -12.84 14.45
N SER A 137 4.54 -14.02 14.98
CA SER A 137 5.66 -14.82 14.52
C SER A 137 5.53 -15.20 13.05
N SER A 138 6.67 -15.49 12.42
CA SER A 138 6.72 -15.86 11.02
C SER A 138 6.06 -17.23 10.77
N GLU A 139 6.15 -18.09 11.78
CA GLU A 139 5.60 -19.44 11.89
C GLU A 139 4.07 -19.37 11.97
N THR A 140 3.51 -18.59 12.90
CA THR A 140 2.06 -18.36 13.00
C THR A 140 1.51 -17.75 11.70
N THR A 141 2.23 -16.78 11.13
CA THR A 141 1.85 -16.15 9.85
C THR A 141 1.82 -17.18 8.72
N ALA A 142 2.83 -18.04 8.63
CA ALA A 142 2.95 -19.04 7.58
C ALA A 142 1.78 -20.05 7.61
N VAL A 143 1.39 -20.50 8.81
CA VAL A 143 0.25 -21.41 9.03
C VAL A 143 -1.07 -20.74 8.66
N LYS A 144 -1.32 -19.52 9.16
CA LYS A 144 -2.56 -18.78 8.86
C LYS A 144 -2.70 -18.44 7.37
N VAL A 145 -1.60 -18.07 6.71
CA VAL A 145 -1.59 -17.80 5.27
C VAL A 145 -1.93 -19.05 4.47
N ALA A 146 -1.31 -20.20 4.79
CA ALA A 146 -1.61 -21.45 4.09
C ALA A 146 -3.09 -21.84 4.23
N ARG A 147 -3.60 -21.85 5.47
CA ARG A 147 -5.02 -22.15 5.75
C ARG A 147 -5.97 -21.20 5.02
N ARG A 148 -5.65 -19.90 4.98
CA ARG A 148 -6.48 -18.92 4.27
C ARG A 148 -6.50 -19.18 2.76
N VAL A 149 -5.35 -19.50 2.17
CA VAL A 149 -5.26 -19.76 0.73
C VAL A 149 -6.04 -21.01 0.35
N GLU A 150 -5.91 -22.08 1.14
CA GLU A 150 -6.69 -23.31 0.98
C GLU A 150 -8.19 -23.02 1.07
N GLY A 151 -8.63 -22.25 2.08
CA GLY A 151 -10.02 -21.83 2.21
C GLY A 151 -10.53 -21.05 0.97
N GLN A 152 -9.74 -20.09 0.47
CA GLN A 152 -10.11 -19.31 -0.71
C GLN A 152 -10.28 -20.19 -1.96
N LEU A 153 -9.40 -21.17 -2.17
CA LEU A 153 -9.52 -22.10 -3.30
C LEU A 153 -10.78 -22.97 -3.18
N ASN A 154 -11.03 -23.52 -1.99
CA ASN A 154 -12.21 -24.34 -1.71
C ASN A 154 -13.53 -23.55 -1.83
N GLU A 155 -13.51 -22.25 -1.54
CA GLU A 155 -14.63 -21.33 -1.70
C GLU A 155 -14.86 -20.87 -3.15
N GLY A 156 -14.11 -21.42 -4.12
CA GLY A 156 -14.33 -21.17 -5.55
C GLY A 156 -13.62 -19.93 -6.10
N LEU A 157 -12.46 -19.58 -5.55
CA LEU A 157 -11.61 -18.49 -6.07
C LEU A 157 -11.33 -18.61 -7.57
N ILE A 158 -11.06 -19.82 -8.08
CA ILE A 158 -10.79 -20.03 -9.51
C ILE A 158 -12.03 -19.65 -10.35
N ASP A 159 -13.21 -20.04 -9.88
CA ASP A 159 -14.46 -19.73 -10.56
C ASP A 159 -14.82 -18.25 -10.46
N GLU A 160 -14.46 -17.59 -9.35
CA GLU A 160 -14.56 -16.13 -9.25
C GLU A 160 -13.75 -15.45 -10.34
N VAL A 161 -12.47 -15.83 -10.52
CA VAL A 161 -11.62 -15.26 -11.58
C VAL A 161 -12.18 -15.55 -12.97
N ARG A 162 -12.69 -16.77 -13.23
CA ARG A 162 -13.38 -17.10 -14.49
C ARG A 162 -14.59 -16.20 -14.74
N ARG A 163 -15.43 -15.97 -13.73
CA ARG A 163 -16.60 -15.07 -13.83
C ARG A 163 -16.19 -13.62 -14.11
N LEU A 164 -15.13 -13.13 -13.48
CA LEU A 164 -14.62 -11.78 -13.73
C LEU A 164 -14.11 -11.62 -15.17
N ARG A 165 -13.42 -12.63 -15.72
CA ARG A 165 -13.00 -12.61 -17.14
C ARG A 165 -14.21 -12.69 -18.08
N ALA A 166 -15.15 -13.56 -17.79
CA ALA A 166 -16.37 -13.74 -18.59
C ALA A 166 -17.26 -12.48 -18.62
N SER A 167 -17.20 -11.63 -17.59
CA SER A 167 -17.92 -10.35 -17.54
C SER A 167 -17.20 -9.21 -18.30
N GLY A 168 -16.13 -9.54 -19.04
CA GLY A 168 -15.40 -8.60 -19.89
C GLY A 168 -14.38 -7.73 -19.14
N ILE A 169 -13.96 -8.11 -17.92
CA ILE A 169 -12.85 -7.44 -17.26
C ILE A 169 -11.55 -7.89 -17.94
N PRO A 170 -10.75 -6.97 -18.49
CA PRO A 170 -9.53 -7.33 -19.20
C PRO A 170 -8.48 -7.88 -18.24
N ASP A 171 -7.66 -8.84 -18.71
CA ASP A 171 -6.56 -9.43 -17.95
C ASP A 171 -5.55 -8.38 -17.41
N SER A 172 -5.48 -7.20 -18.03
CA SER A 172 -4.66 -6.07 -17.60
C SER A 172 -5.28 -5.20 -16.50
N ALA A 173 -6.51 -5.49 -16.06
CA ALA A 173 -7.20 -4.72 -15.03
C ALA A 173 -6.46 -4.78 -13.68
N ALA A 174 -6.58 -3.69 -12.90
CA ALA A 174 -5.87 -3.54 -11.63
C ALA A 174 -6.07 -4.72 -10.64
N PRO A 175 -7.28 -5.30 -10.48
CA PRO A 175 -7.50 -6.43 -9.58
C PRO A 175 -6.66 -7.67 -9.93
N PHE A 176 -6.49 -7.97 -11.22
CA PHE A 176 -5.69 -9.11 -11.68
C PHE A 176 -4.18 -8.90 -11.50
N GLY A 177 -3.72 -7.67 -11.27
CA GLY A 177 -2.37 -7.38 -10.80
C GLY A 177 -2.15 -7.72 -9.32
N GLY A 178 -3.24 -7.90 -8.55
CA GLY A 178 -3.24 -8.26 -7.15
C GLY A 178 -2.71 -9.67 -6.89
N MET A 179 -2.20 -9.90 -5.69
CA MET A 179 -1.86 -11.28 -5.27
C MET A 179 -3.12 -12.14 -5.24
N VAL A 180 -2.96 -13.45 -5.29
CA VAL A 180 -4.03 -14.42 -5.43
C VAL A 180 -4.57 -14.41 -6.87
N TYR A 181 -5.21 -13.30 -7.29
CA TYR A 181 -5.77 -13.15 -8.63
C TYR A 181 -4.73 -13.31 -9.74
N ARG A 182 -3.55 -12.70 -9.60
CA ARG A 182 -2.48 -12.81 -10.61
C ARG A 182 -2.01 -14.25 -10.81
N GLN A 183 -1.90 -15.02 -9.73
CA GLN A 183 -1.48 -16.42 -9.78
C GLN A 183 -2.55 -17.28 -10.45
N VAL A 184 -3.81 -17.09 -10.06
CA VAL A 184 -4.94 -17.79 -10.69
C VAL A 184 -5.07 -17.41 -12.16
N LEU A 185 -4.87 -16.14 -12.52
CA LEU A 185 -4.90 -15.72 -13.91
C LEU A 185 -3.78 -16.37 -14.74
N ALA A 186 -2.57 -16.48 -14.19
CA ALA A 186 -1.47 -17.20 -14.84
C ALA A 186 -1.83 -18.67 -15.07
N PHE A 187 -2.41 -19.35 -14.07
CA PHE A 187 -2.92 -20.71 -14.20
C PHE A 187 -3.98 -20.84 -15.29
N LEU A 188 -4.97 -19.95 -15.31
CA LEU A 188 -6.02 -19.93 -16.34
C LEU A 188 -5.48 -19.62 -17.75
N ASN A 189 -4.27 -19.06 -17.85
CA ASN A 189 -3.55 -18.83 -19.10
C ASN A 189 -2.56 -19.97 -19.43
N GLY A 190 -2.65 -21.12 -18.75
CA GLY A 190 -1.86 -22.32 -19.02
C GLY A 190 -0.48 -22.34 -18.36
N VAL A 191 -0.20 -21.44 -17.41
CA VAL A 191 1.08 -21.39 -16.71
C VAL A 191 0.97 -22.15 -15.38
N GLY A 192 1.64 -23.31 -15.31
CA GLY A 192 1.71 -24.14 -14.10
C GLY A 192 0.49 -25.04 -13.90
N SER A 193 0.56 -25.87 -12.86
CA SER A 193 -0.55 -26.69 -12.35
C SER A 193 -1.30 -25.97 -11.23
N GLU A 194 -2.46 -26.50 -10.85
CA GLU A 194 -3.22 -26.04 -9.68
C GLU A 194 -2.38 -26.09 -8.39
N GLU A 195 -1.64 -27.19 -8.19
CA GLU A 195 -0.73 -27.35 -7.06
C GLU A 195 0.40 -26.31 -7.06
N SER A 196 1.04 -26.08 -8.22
CA SER A 196 2.09 -25.05 -8.32
C SER A 196 1.54 -23.63 -8.07
N THR A 197 0.29 -23.40 -8.47
CA THR A 197 -0.42 -22.13 -8.29
C THR A 197 -0.73 -21.90 -6.82
N HIS A 198 -1.24 -22.92 -6.13
CA HIS A 198 -1.45 -22.91 -4.68
C HIS A 198 -0.16 -22.48 -3.94
N ASP A 199 0.95 -23.14 -4.25
CA ASP A 199 2.24 -22.83 -3.64
C ASP A 199 2.72 -21.42 -3.96
N ASP A 200 2.50 -20.95 -5.20
CA ASP A 200 2.84 -19.59 -5.60
C ASP A 200 2.01 -18.53 -4.87
N ILE A 201 0.73 -18.80 -4.62
CA ILE A 201 -0.12 -17.92 -3.83
C ILE A 201 0.41 -17.84 -2.39
N ILE A 202 0.75 -18.97 -1.77
CA ILE A 202 1.33 -18.99 -0.41
C ILE A 202 2.64 -18.20 -0.37
N ARG A 203 3.57 -18.48 -1.29
CA ARG A 203 4.86 -17.78 -1.37
C ARG A 203 4.66 -16.27 -1.54
N ALA A 204 3.78 -15.86 -2.45
CA ALA A 204 3.51 -14.44 -2.70
C ALA A 204 2.93 -13.74 -1.47
N ASN A 205 1.96 -14.36 -0.78
CA ASN A 205 1.36 -13.83 0.44
C ASN A 205 2.39 -13.68 1.57
N ARG A 206 3.27 -14.69 1.78
CA ARG A 206 4.35 -14.60 2.78
C ARG A 206 5.32 -13.45 2.47
N ARG A 207 5.74 -13.31 1.20
CA ARG A 207 6.62 -12.20 0.79
C ARG A 207 5.94 -10.84 1.01
N TYR A 208 4.64 -10.74 0.77
CA TYR A 208 3.90 -9.50 0.99
C TYR A 208 3.73 -9.16 2.47
N ALA A 209 3.38 -10.12 3.31
CA ALA A 209 3.33 -9.92 4.77
C ALA A 209 4.66 -9.40 5.31
N ARG A 210 5.79 -9.98 4.85
CA ARG A 210 7.13 -9.48 5.19
C ARG A 210 7.36 -8.05 4.70
N ARG A 211 6.93 -7.72 3.48
CA ARG A 211 7.03 -6.34 2.94
C ARG A 211 6.18 -5.35 3.74
N GLN A 212 4.99 -5.73 4.19
CA GLN A 212 4.15 -4.90 5.04
C GLN A 212 4.85 -4.60 6.38
N LEU A 213 5.41 -5.62 7.05
CA LEU A 213 6.17 -5.41 8.29
C LEU A 213 7.36 -4.47 8.08
N ILE A 214 8.14 -4.67 7.01
CA ILE A 214 9.28 -3.79 6.68
C ILE A 214 8.80 -2.36 6.40
N TRP A 215 7.65 -2.19 5.73
CA TRP A 215 7.09 -0.88 5.47
C TRP A 215 6.69 -0.16 6.77
N PHE A 216 5.86 -0.81 7.59
CA PHE A 216 5.35 -0.22 8.82
C PHE A 216 6.44 0.01 9.87
N ARG A 217 7.53 -0.78 9.89
CA ARG A 217 8.69 -0.51 10.77
C ARG A 217 9.34 0.85 10.51
N LYS A 218 9.17 1.42 9.31
CA LYS A 218 9.68 2.75 8.95
C LYS A 218 8.68 3.87 9.25
N GLU A 219 7.46 3.54 9.67
CA GLU A 219 6.48 4.53 10.06
C GLU A 219 6.73 4.96 11.52
N PRO A 220 7.08 6.24 11.77
CA PRO A 220 7.10 6.76 13.14
C PRO A 220 5.71 6.67 13.78
N ASN A 221 5.71 6.60 15.11
CA ASN A 221 4.52 6.67 15.97
C ASN A 221 3.55 5.49 15.81
N LEU A 222 4.07 4.29 15.49
CA LEU A 222 3.32 3.05 15.58
C LEU A 222 3.65 2.30 16.86
N HIS A 223 2.63 1.95 17.62
CA HIS A 223 2.70 1.07 18.77
C HIS A 223 2.57 -0.38 18.32
N TRP A 224 3.63 -1.16 18.50
CA TRP A 224 3.66 -2.56 18.07
C TRP A 224 3.14 -3.49 19.16
N ILE A 225 2.12 -4.28 18.81
CA ILE A 225 1.53 -5.27 19.70
C ILE A 225 1.85 -6.67 19.16
N GLN A 226 2.42 -7.52 20.02
CA GLN A 226 2.60 -8.93 19.73
C GLN A 226 1.28 -9.66 19.96
N VAL A 227 0.78 -10.37 18.94
CA VAL A 227 -0.54 -11.03 19.01
C VAL A 227 -0.44 -12.55 19.15
N ASP A 228 0.76 -13.11 19.27
CA ASP A 228 0.96 -14.54 19.52
C ASP A 228 0.43 -14.96 20.90
N ASP A 229 0.37 -14.03 21.87
CA ASP A 229 -0.19 -14.25 23.22
C ASP A 229 -1.73 -14.23 23.26
N GLY A 230 -2.37 -14.14 22.09
CA GLY A 230 -3.81 -14.22 21.93
C GLY A 230 -4.54 -12.87 21.91
N PRO A 231 -5.83 -12.87 21.49
CA PRO A 231 -6.59 -11.65 21.23
C PRO A 231 -6.89 -10.85 22.50
N VAL A 232 -7.07 -11.52 23.65
CA VAL A 232 -7.34 -10.85 24.94
C VAL A 232 -6.13 -10.03 25.39
N HIS A 233 -4.92 -10.58 25.26
CA HIS A 233 -3.70 -9.84 25.57
C HIS A 233 -3.55 -8.63 24.64
N ALA A 234 -3.67 -8.85 23.33
CA ALA A 234 -3.57 -7.78 22.34
C ALA A 234 -4.58 -6.65 22.58
N PHE A 235 -5.81 -6.99 22.96
CA PHE A 235 -6.85 -6.02 23.29
C PHE A 235 -6.47 -5.17 24.51
N ARG A 236 -6.01 -5.79 25.60
CA ARG A 236 -5.60 -5.05 26.82
C ARG A 236 -4.46 -4.08 26.55
N VAL A 237 -3.48 -4.49 25.76
CA VAL A 237 -2.35 -3.62 25.37
C VAL A 237 -2.85 -2.46 24.51
N ALA A 238 -3.74 -2.74 23.53
CA ALA A 238 -4.33 -1.70 22.70
C ALA A 238 -5.16 -0.69 23.53
N GLU A 239 -5.95 -1.17 24.48
CA GLU A 239 -6.73 -0.34 25.38
C GLU A 239 -5.83 0.59 26.22
N GLN A 240 -4.74 0.05 26.77
CA GLN A 240 -3.78 0.85 27.55
C GLN A 240 -3.16 1.96 26.69
N ILE A 241 -2.70 1.64 25.48
CA ILE A 241 -2.12 2.63 24.56
C ILE A 241 -3.11 3.77 24.27
N VAL A 242 -4.37 3.42 23.98
CA VAL A 242 -5.42 4.41 23.71
C VAL A 242 -5.70 5.27 24.93
N ARG A 243 -5.82 4.67 26.13
CA ARG A 243 -6.05 5.41 27.38
C ARG A 243 -4.93 6.40 27.66
N GLU A 244 -3.67 5.96 27.55
CA GLU A 244 -2.52 6.83 27.75
C GLU A 244 -2.59 8.06 26.81
N HIS A 245 -2.84 7.85 25.51
CA HIS A 245 -2.91 8.95 24.54
C HIS A 245 -4.09 9.91 24.74
N VAL A 246 -5.20 9.43 25.28
CA VAL A 246 -6.38 10.27 25.59
C VAL A 246 -6.17 11.06 26.88
N VAL A 247 -5.55 10.45 27.90
CA VAL A 247 -5.34 11.07 29.22
C VAL A 247 -4.27 12.16 29.16
N THR A 248 -3.13 11.96 28.50
CA THR A 248 -2.04 12.97 28.46
C THR A 248 -2.48 14.30 27.85
N ARG A 249 -3.53 14.29 27.01
CA ARG A 249 -4.06 15.50 26.38
C ARG A 249 -5.14 16.21 27.17
N SER A 250 -5.83 15.52 28.09
CA SER A 250 -6.78 16.20 28.98
C SER A 250 -6.06 17.15 29.94
N GLU A 251 -4.81 16.85 30.30
CA GLU A 251 -3.96 17.73 31.10
C GLU A 251 -3.28 18.84 30.27
N SER A 252 -2.99 18.59 28.99
CA SER A 252 -2.34 19.58 28.09
C SER A 252 -3.28 20.67 27.57
N VAL A 253 -4.60 20.54 27.79
CA VAL A 253 -5.62 21.55 27.41
C VAL A 253 -5.97 22.47 28.60
N ILE A 254 -5.35 22.27 29.77
CA ILE A 254 -5.60 23.03 31.01
C ILE A 254 -4.47 24.05 31.32
N LEU A 255 -3.53 24.30 30.40
CA LEU A 255 -2.50 25.36 30.56
C LEU A 255 -2.63 26.47 29.52
#